data_AF-A0A923X266-F1
#
_entry.id   AF-A0A923X266-F1
#
_cell.length_a   1.000
_cell.length_b   1.000
_cell.length_c   1.000
_cell.angle_alpha   90.00
_cell.angle_beta   90.00
_cell.angle_gamma   90.00
#
_symmetry.space_group_name_H-M   'P 1'
#
loop_
_entity.id
_entity.type
_entity.pdbx_description
1 polymer ?
#
loop_
_entity_poly.entity_id
_entity_poly.type
_entity_poly.pdbx_seq_one_letter_code
_entity_poly.pdbx_strand_id
1 'polypeptide(L)'
;AKVHVNVFNAGSKKGYAKQIGDQLKAARYQVGTVENAGGKYAGATVIYPKALEREARVLARRTGITTLQVSPASGATITLVVA
;
A
#
# COMPACT_ATOMS: atom_id res chain seq x y z
N ALA A 1 11.11 11.83 -7.02
CA ALA A 1 10.77 11.68 -5.59
C ALA A 1 10.65 10.20 -5.27
N LYS A 2 11.19 9.72 -4.13
CA LYS A 2 10.94 8.34 -3.70
C LYS A 2 9.52 8.28 -3.12
N VAL A 3 8.71 7.37 -3.62
CA VAL A 3 7.33 7.18 -3.16
C VAL A 3 7.37 6.51 -1.79
N HIS A 4 6.70 7.11 -0.81
CA HIS A 4 6.52 6.52 0.50
C HIS A 4 5.31 5.59 0.47
N VAL A 5 5.44 4.37 0.99
CA VAL A 5 4.36 3.38 1.04
C VAL A 5 4.21 2.86 2.47
N ASN A 6 3.04 3.04 3.05
CA ASN A 6 2.63 2.32 4.25
C ASN A 6 1.93 1.03 3.85
N VAL A 7 2.22 -0.09 4.51
CA VAL A 7 1.66 -1.41 4.19
C VAL A 7 0.85 -1.92 5.38
N PHE A 8 -0.43 -2.16 5.15
CA PHE A 8 -1.34 -2.70 6.16
C PHE A 8 -1.91 -4.03 5.69
N ASN A 9 -1.99 -5.02 6.57
CA ASN A 9 -2.66 -6.27 6.28
C ASN A 9 -4.06 -6.29 6.93
N ALA A 10 -5.09 -6.31 6.10
CA ALA A 10 -6.49 -6.47 6.50
C ALA A 10 -6.88 -7.94 6.72
N GLY A 11 -6.10 -8.87 6.15
CA GLY A 11 -6.35 -10.31 6.22
C GLY A 11 -5.85 -10.98 7.51
N SER A 12 -6.14 -12.27 7.66
CA SER A 12 -5.73 -13.07 8.83
C SER A 12 -4.29 -13.58 8.76
N LYS A 13 -3.64 -13.51 7.58
CA LYS A 13 -2.29 -14.02 7.36
C LYS A 13 -1.23 -13.13 8.03
N LYS A 14 -0.85 -13.49 9.26
CA LYS A 14 0.22 -12.81 10.01
C LYS A 14 1.52 -12.74 9.19
N GLY A 15 2.17 -11.58 9.24
CA GLY A 15 3.42 -11.33 8.51
C GLY A 15 3.25 -10.98 7.02
N TYR A 16 2.04 -11.01 6.46
CA TYR A 16 1.86 -10.73 5.04
C TYR A 16 2.22 -9.27 4.67
N ALA A 17 1.81 -8.29 5.49
CA ALA A 17 2.25 -6.90 5.32
C ALA A 17 3.78 -6.76 5.34
N LYS A 18 4.47 -7.52 6.20
CA LYS A 18 5.94 -7.51 6.25
C LYS A 18 6.56 -8.09 4.99
N GLN A 19 6.08 -9.24 4.52
CA GLN A 19 6.54 -9.84 3.27
C GLN A 19 6.41 -8.84 2.10
N ILE A 20 5.25 -8.18 1.98
CA ILE A 20 5.00 -7.19 0.93
C ILE A 20 5.90 -5.96 1.11
N GLY A 21 6.06 -5.48 2.35
CA GLY A 21 6.98 -4.39 2.67
C GLY A 21 8.42 -4.69 2.25
N ASP A 22 8.91 -5.91 2.49
CA ASP A 22 10.26 -6.31 2.10
C ASP A 22 10.42 -6.37 0.57
N GLN A 23 9.41 -6.87 -0.16
CA GLN A 23 9.38 -6.85 -1.63
C GLN A 23 9.40 -5.42 -2.19
N LEU A 24 8.68 -4.49 -1.56
CA LEU A 24 8.67 -3.08 -1.97
C LEU A 24 10.01 -2.38 -1.70
N LYS A 25 10.66 -2.67 -0.57
CA LYS A 25 12.02 -2.20 -0.30
C LYS A 25 13.02 -2.69 -1.35
N ALA A 26 12.94 -3.97 -1.73
CA ALA A 26 13.76 -4.54 -2.81
C ALA A 26 13.52 -3.84 -4.15
N ALA A 27 12.27 -3.42 -4.41
CA ALA A 27 11.88 -2.60 -5.56
C ALA A 27 12.17 -1.09 -5.40
N ARG A 28 13.00 -0.70 -4.41
CA ARG A 28 13.46 0.68 -4.14
C ARG A 28 12.38 1.67 -3.70
N TYR A 29 11.23 1.20 -3.23
CA TYR A 29 10.24 2.05 -2.55
C TYR A 29 10.72 2.41 -1.14
N GLN A 30 10.29 3.57 -0.63
CA GLN A 30 10.43 3.89 0.79
C GLN A 30 9.23 3.29 1.53
N VAL A 31 9.48 2.27 2.34
CA VAL A 31 8.42 1.63 3.12
C VAL A 31 8.42 2.21 4.52
N GLY A 32 7.28 2.76 4.92
CA GLY A 32 7.03 3.35 6.23
C GLY A 32 6.44 2.33 7.18
N THR A 33 5.22 2.63 7.65
CA THR A 33 4.48 1.76 8.57
C THR A 33 4.19 0.41 7.93
N VAL A 34 4.44 -0.67 8.67
CA VAL A 34 4.08 -2.03 8.29
C VAL A 34 3.36 -2.68 9.47
N GLU A 35 2.05 -2.90 9.34
CA GLU A 35 1.20 -3.34 10.46
C GLU A 35 0.15 -4.36 10.00
N ASN A 36 -0.28 -5.21 10.92
CA ASN A 36 -1.50 -5.99 10.76
C ASN A 36 -2.71 -5.17 11.24
N ALA A 37 -3.57 -4.76 10.31
CA ALA A 37 -4.70 -3.86 10.53
C ALA A 37 -6.04 -4.57 10.31
N GLY A 38 -6.18 -5.79 10.85
CA GLY A 38 -7.41 -6.58 10.75
C GLY A 38 -8.62 -5.78 11.22
N GLY A 39 -9.71 -5.82 10.45
CA GLY A 39 -10.96 -5.11 10.77
C GLY A 39 -10.95 -3.60 10.52
N LYS A 40 -9.79 -2.96 10.30
CA LYS A 40 -9.73 -1.52 9.93
C LYS A 40 -10.05 -1.27 8.45
N TYR A 41 -9.86 -2.28 7.62
CA TYR A 41 -10.09 -2.20 6.18
C TYR A 41 -10.95 -3.39 5.72
N ALA A 42 -11.87 -3.14 4.78
CA ALA A 42 -12.77 -4.16 4.26
C ALA A 42 -12.09 -5.14 3.29
N GLY A 43 -10.93 -4.80 2.74
CA GLY A 43 -10.21 -5.64 1.78
C GLY A 43 -8.95 -4.97 1.23
N ALA A 44 -8.30 -5.64 0.29
CA ALA A 44 -7.11 -5.13 -0.37
C ALA A 44 -7.42 -3.88 -1.21
N THR A 45 -6.62 -2.84 -1.07
CA THR A 45 -6.89 -1.52 -1.66
C THR A 45 -5.61 -0.69 -1.70
N VAL A 46 -5.45 0.11 -2.76
CA VAL A 46 -4.39 1.14 -2.81
C VAL A 46 -5.04 2.51 -2.63
N ILE A 47 -4.74 3.16 -1.51
CA ILE A 47 -5.22 4.51 -1.18
C ILE A 47 -4.08 5.49 -1.46
N TYR A 48 -4.32 6.52 -2.28
CA TYR A 48 -3.25 7.41 -2.72
C TYR A 48 -3.73 8.86 -2.92
N PRO A 49 -2.88 9.86 -2.67
CA PRO A 49 -3.15 11.24 -3.06
C PRO A 49 -3.15 11.36 -4.58
N LYS A 50 -4.02 12.20 -5.16
CA LYS A 50 -4.21 12.32 -6.63
C LYS A 50 -2.89 12.52 -7.41
N ALA A 51 -1.92 13.22 -6.83
CA ALA A 51 -0.60 13.45 -7.44
C ALA A 51 0.23 12.18 -7.67
N LEU A 52 -0.11 11.06 -7.01
CA LEU A 52 0.60 9.77 -7.08
C LEU A 52 -0.19 8.70 -7.84
N GLU A 53 -1.19 9.09 -8.64
CA GLU A 53 -2.05 8.13 -9.34
C GLU A 53 -1.25 7.14 -10.22
N ARG A 54 -0.23 7.63 -10.92
CA ARG A 54 0.61 6.80 -11.77
C ARG A 54 1.33 5.73 -10.95
N GLU A 55 1.96 6.12 -9.87
CA GLU A 55 2.69 5.22 -8.97
C GLU A 55 1.75 4.25 -8.26
N ALA A 56 0.55 4.69 -7.87
CA ALA A 56 -0.47 3.82 -7.28
C ALA A 56 -0.94 2.74 -8.25
N ARG A 57 -1.14 3.07 -9.53
CA ARG A 57 -1.51 2.09 -10.57
C ARG A 57 -0.39 1.07 -10.82
N VAL A 58 0.88 1.50 -10.78
CA VAL A 58 2.03 0.59 -10.88
C VAL A 58 2.06 -0.36 -9.68
N LEU A 59 1.86 0.18 -8.47
CA LEU A 59 1.83 -0.61 -7.23
C LEU A 59 0.71 -1.65 -7.27
N ALA A 60 -0.50 -1.23 -7.63
CA ALA A 60 -1.68 -2.08 -7.78
C ALA A 60 -1.44 -3.27 -8.73
N ARG A 61 -0.84 -3.01 -9.91
CA ARG A 61 -0.48 -4.07 -10.86
C ARG A 61 0.56 -5.05 -10.29
N ARG A 62 1.56 -4.54 -9.57
CA ARG A 62 2.61 -5.36 -8.97
C ARG A 62 2.07 -6.25 -7.85
N THR A 63 1.12 -5.77 -7.07
CA THR A 63 0.55 -6.49 -5.92
C THR A 63 -0.73 -7.27 -6.26
N GLY A 64 -1.25 -7.15 -7.49
CA GLY A 64 -2.49 -7.79 -7.92
C GLY A 64 -3.75 -7.13 -7.33
N ILE A 65 -3.64 -5.94 -6.75
CA ILE A 65 -4.78 -5.22 -6.18
C ILE A 65 -5.50 -4.48 -7.30
N THR A 66 -6.82 -4.64 -7.37
CA THR A 66 -7.66 -3.99 -8.38
C THR A 66 -8.34 -2.73 -7.86
N THR A 67 -8.59 -2.66 -6.54
CA THR A 67 -9.28 -1.53 -5.92
C THR A 67 -8.32 -0.37 -5.67
N LEU A 68 -8.65 0.78 -6.27
CA LEU A 68 -7.92 2.03 -6.19
C LEU A 68 -8.83 3.09 -5.55
N GLN A 69 -8.33 3.80 -4.54
CA GLN A 69 -9.07 4.86 -3.87
C GLN A 69 -8.22 6.13 -3.81
N VAL A 70 -8.77 7.23 -4.33
CA VAL A 70 -8.13 8.55 -4.20
C VAL A 70 -8.38 9.07 -2.78
N SER A 71 -7.30 9.45 -2.10
CA SER A 71 -7.34 10.14 -0.81
C SER A 71 -7.49 11.64 -1.02
N PRO A 72 -8.32 12.34 -0.21
CA PRO A 72 -8.35 13.79 -0.20
C PRO A 72 -7.07 14.42 0.39
N ALA A 73 -6.22 13.61 1.05
CA ALA A 73 -4.97 14.09 1.62
C ALA A 73 -4.01 14.61 0.53
N SER A 74 -3.33 15.71 0.82
CA SER A 74 -2.15 16.15 0.08
C SER A 74 -0.91 15.51 0.69
N GLY A 75 -0.03 14.92 -0.13
CA GLY A 75 1.17 14.27 0.39
C GLY A 75 1.86 13.35 -0.61
N ALA A 76 2.94 12.71 -0.15
CA ALA A 76 3.79 11.82 -0.93
C ALA A 76 3.67 10.33 -0.50
N THR A 77 2.60 9.98 0.22
CA THR A 77 2.42 8.66 0.84
C THR A 77 1.25 7.90 0.22
N ILE A 78 1.53 6.68 -0.22
CA ILE A 78 0.53 5.69 -0.62
C ILE A 78 0.28 4.76 0.57
N THR A 79 -0.98 4.46 0.84
CA THR A 79 -1.37 3.42 1.79
C THR A 79 -1.77 2.18 0.99
N LEU A 80 -0.99 1.12 1.13
CA LEU A 80 -1.20 -0.18 0.52
C LEU A 80 -1.85 -1.11 1.54
N VAL A 81 -3.10 -1.46 1.33
CA VAL A 81 -3.80 -2.48 2.12
C VAL A 81 -3.77 -3.79 1.37
N VAL A 82 -3.27 -4.85 2.00
CA VAL A 82 -3.26 -6.22 1.49
C VAL A 82 -4.20 -7.08 2.32
N ALA A 83 -4.72 -8.17 1.77
CA ALA A 83 -5.59 -9.11 2.46
C ALA A 83 -5.25 -10.54 2.03
#